data_AF-A0A1X7R560-F1
#
_entry.id   AF-A0A1X7R560-F1
#
_cell.length_a   1.000
_cell.length_b   1.000
_cell.length_c   1.000
_cell.angle_alpha   90.00
_cell.angle_beta   90.00
_cell.angle_gamma   90.00
#
_symmetry.space_group_name_H-M   'P 1'
#
loop_
_entity.id
_entity.type
_entity.pdbx_description
1 polymer ?
#
loop_
_entity_poly.entity_id
_entity_poly.type
_entity_poly.pdbx_seq_one_letter_code
_entity_poly.pdbx_strand_id
1 'polypeptide(L)'
;MIPLPESVNLLSNSELLNLIKEHSDKLQLYISKFQSVGKLQNELNNDKDALLELREKFRELQKNIDSTNAELDSLRVLNSQYTKLWQDLNQIVNKQYSEDTLKSKLETKTSYFEIESNKIENDIRSKDTTSAKFNLDDLMNNYIDARTNYHLNKEIMLTWNSQHSLKK
;
A
#
# COMPACT_ATOMS: atom_id res chain seq x y z
N MET A 1 65.36 -30.59 7.51
CA MET A 1 65.87 -31.97 7.39
C MET A 1 64.91 -32.90 8.09
N ILE A 2 64.47 -33.98 7.44
CA ILE A 2 63.58 -34.97 8.08
C ILE A 2 64.47 -35.92 8.88
N PRO A 3 64.24 -36.07 10.20
CA PRO A 3 65.04 -36.99 11.01
C PRO A 3 64.75 -38.43 10.59
N LEU A 4 65.82 -39.22 10.43
CA LEU A 4 65.69 -40.65 10.18
C LEU A 4 65.18 -41.36 11.45
N PRO A 5 64.45 -42.49 11.32
CA PRO A 5 64.09 -43.32 12.47
C PRO A 5 65.32 -43.75 13.27
N GLU A 6 65.22 -43.81 14.60
CA GLU A 6 66.33 -44.17 15.49
C GLU A 6 66.89 -45.59 15.25
N SER A 7 66.08 -46.45 14.64
CA SER A 7 66.42 -47.84 14.32
C SER A 7 67.21 -48.02 13.01
N VAL A 8 67.47 -46.97 12.23
CA VAL A 8 68.21 -47.10 10.95
C VAL A 8 69.64 -47.61 11.16
N ASN A 9 70.25 -47.32 12.31
CA ASN A 9 71.59 -47.81 12.67
C ASN A 9 71.63 -49.29 13.08
N LEU A 10 70.47 -49.94 13.26
CA LEU A 10 70.36 -51.35 13.66
C LEU A 10 70.09 -52.29 12.47
N LEU A 11 69.88 -51.75 11.26
CA LEU A 11 69.55 -52.53 10.07
C LEU A 11 70.79 -52.85 9.23
N SER A 12 70.86 -54.08 8.73
CA SER A 12 71.80 -54.50 7.69
C SER A 12 71.48 -53.84 6.35
N ASN A 13 72.48 -53.68 5.47
CA ASN A 13 72.30 -53.12 4.12
C ASN A 13 71.21 -53.85 3.30
N SER A 14 71.05 -55.17 3.51
CA SER A 14 69.98 -55.94 2.86
C SER A 14 68.59 -55.54 3.34
N GLU A 15 68.45 -55.22 4.62
CA GLU A 15 67.19 -54.82 5.25
C GLU A 15 66.84 -53.36 4.90
N LEU A 16 67.84 -52.49 4.75
CA LEU A 16 67.65 -51.13 4.21
C LEU A 16 67.17 -51.16 2.76
N LEU A 17 67.76 -52.02 1.93
CA LEU A 17 67.31 -52.22 0.55
C LEU A 17 65.89 -52.78 0.50
N ASN A 18 65.54 -53.68 1.41
CA ASN A 18 64.19 -54.23 1.48
C ASN A 18 63.17 -53.21 1.99
N LEU A 19 63.55 -52.37 2.96
CA LEU A 19 62.73 -51.27 3.45
C LEU A 19 62.41 -50.25 2.34
N ILE A 20 63.38 -49.97 1.46
CA ILE A 20 63.21 -49.05 0.33
C ILE A 20 62.36 -49.67 -0.79
N LYS A 21 62.53 -50.97 -1.08
CA LYS A 21 61.87 -51.63 -2.22
C LYS A 21 60.49 -52.21 -1.90
N GLU A 22 60.33 -52.85 -0.74
CA GLU A 22 59.10 -53.56 -0.34
C GLU A 22 58.23 -52.78 0.66
N HIS A 23 58.77 -51.75 1.30
CA HIS A 23 58.09 -51.02 2.37
C HIS A 23 58.11 -49.49 2.17
N SER A 24 58.08 -49.04 0.91
CA SER A 24 57.93 -47.63 0.52
C SER A 24 56.75 -46.93 1.19
N ASP A 25 55.64 -47.65 1.37
CA ASP A 25 54.39 -47.10 1.91
C ASP A 25 54.55 -46.69 3.39
N LYS A 26 55.36 -47.45 4.15
CA LYS A 26 55.67 -47.15 5.55
C LYS A 26 56.58 -45.92 5.67
N LEU A 27 57.52 -45.76 4.73
CA LEU A 27 58.34 -44.55 4.63
C LEU A 27 57.50 -43.33 4.24
N GLN A 28 56.50 -43.50 3.36
CA GLN A 28 55.58 -42.44 2.98
C GLN A 28 54.68 -42.01 4.15
N LEU A 29 54.19 -42.95 4.97
CA LEU A 29 53.48 -42.67 6.22
C LEU A 29 54.38 -41.99 7.27
N TYR A 30 55.66 -42.38 7.34
CA TYR A 30 56.62 -41.71 8.22
C TYR A 30 56.84 -40.26 7.80
N ILE A 31 57.00 -40.00 6.49
CA ILE A 31 57.15 -38.66 5.93
C ILE A 31 55.88 -37.81 6.14
N SER A 32 54.68 -38.41 6.00
CA SER A 32 53.42 -37.68 6.19
C SER A 32 53.22 -37.20 7.63
N LYS A 33 53.81 -37.89 8.63
CA LYS A 33 53.85 -37.43 10.03
C LYS A 33 54.59 -36.09 10.20
N PHE A 34 55.56 -35.78 9.33
CA PHE A 34 56.30 -34.52 9.35
C PHE A 34 55.66 -33.43 8.48
N GLN A 35 54.71 -33.79 7.62
CA GLN A 35 53.89 -32.81 6.92
C GLN A 35 52.85 -32.28 7.90
N SER A 36 52.95 -31.01 8.30
CA SER A 36 52.06 -30.42 9.30
C SER A 36 50.67 -30.13 8.71
N VAL A 37 49.86 -31.16 8.51
CA VAL A 37 48.47 -31.04 8.04
C VAL A 37 47.57 -30.41 9.12
N GLY A 38 47.97 -30.47 10.39
CA GLY A 38 47.18 -29.95 11.51
C GLY A 38 46.86 -28.46 11.45
N LYS A 39 47.76 -27.60 10.94
CA LYS A 39 47.48 -26.16 10.78
C LYS A 39 46.41 -25.92 9.71
N LEU A 40 46.58 -26.54 8.54
CA LEU A 40 45.62 -26.53 7.44
C LEU A 40 44.25 -27.09 7.87
N GLN A 41 44.23 -28.16 8.66
CA GLN A 41 42.99 -28.75 9.15
C GLN A 41 42.27 -27.86 10.17
N ASN A 42 43.02 -27.14 11.01
CA ASN A 42 42.44 -26.14 11.92
C ASN A 42 41.90 -24.93 11.16
N GLU A 43 42.62 -24.42 10.16
CA GLU A 43 42.13 -23.34 9.28
C GLU A 43 40.84 -23.78 8.54
N LEU A 44 40.83 -24.99 7.98
CA LEU A 44 39.64 -25.55 7.32
C LEU A 44 38.44 -25.69 8.26
N ASN A 45 38.67 -26.10 9.52
CA ASN A 45 37.61 -26.20 10.52
C ASN A 45 37.09 -24.81 10.90
N ASN A 46 37.97 -23.81 11.06
CA ASN A 46 37.55 -22.44 11.35
C ASN A 46 36.72 -21.83 10.21
N ASP A 47 37.13 -22.05 8.96
CA ASP A 47 36.38 -21.60 7.78
C ASP A 47 35.01 -22.28 7.70
N LYS A 48 34.95 -23.58 8.03
CA LYS A 48 33.69 -24.33 8.09
C LYS A 48 32.76 -23.77 9.17
N ASP A 49 33.29 -23.44 10.35
CA ASP A 49 32.50 -22.86 11.44
C ASP A 49 32.00 -21.45 11.06
N ALA A 50 32.83 -20.63 10.42
CA ALA A 50 32.44 -19.32 9.90
C ALA A 50 31.34 -19.42 8.82
N LEU A 51 31.44 -20.41 7.92
CA LEU A 51 30.40 -20.67 6.91
C LEU A 51 29.08 -21.14 7.54
N LEU A 52 29.13 -21.94 8.60
CA LEU A 52 27.94 -22.35 9.34
C LEU A 52 27.28 -21.16 10.03
N GLU A 53 28.06 -20.31 10.69
CA GLU A 53 27.55 -19.08 11.32
C GLU A 53 26.91 -18.15 10.28
N LEU A 54 27.59 -17.96 9.13
CA LEU A 54 27.07 -17.14 8.04
C LEU A 54 25.75 -17.71 7.49
N ARG A 55 25.64 -19.04 7.38
CA ARG A 55 24.42 -19.72 6.93
C ARG A 55 23.25 -19.46 7.89
N GLU A 56 23.48 -19.53 9.20
CA GLU A 56 22.42 -19.24 10.17
C GLU A 56 22.03 -17.75 10.15
N LYS A 57 22.98 -16.81 9.99
CA LYS A 57 22.66 -15.39 9.78
C LYS A 57 21.79 -15.15 8.54
N PHE A 58 22.08 -15.83 7.42
CA PHE A 58 21.23 -15.75 6.23
C PHE A 58 19.84 -16.33 6.46
N ARG A 59 19.73 -17.38 7.27
CA ARG A 59 18.43 -17.98 7.64
C ARG A 59 17.59 -17.02 8.47
N GLU A 60 18.19 -16.36 9.46
CA GLU A 60 17.53 -15.32 10.25
C GLU A 60 17.13 -14.12 9.39
N LEU A 61 18.01 -13.69 8.49
CA LEU A 61 17.71 -12.61 7.55
C LEU A 61 16.53 -12.97 6.65
N GLN A 62 16.47 -14.19 6.13
CA GLN A 62 15.34 -14.64 5.32
C GLN A 62 14.03 -14.59 6.11
N LYS A 63 14.04 -15.05 7.36
CA LYS A 63 12.86 -14.98 8.24
C LYS A 63 12.41 -13.53 8.48
N ASN A 64 13.36 -12.61 8.65
CA ASN A 64 13.06 -11.19 8.81
C ASN A 64 12.48 -10.57 7.54
N ILE A 65 12.99 -10.95 6.37
CA ILE A 65 12.46 -10.54 5.06
C ILE A 65 11.03 -11.04 4.91
N ASP A 66 10.76 -12.31 5.21
CA ASP A 66 9.42 -12.89 5.11
C ASP A 66 8.42 -12.18 6.04
N SER A 67 8.82 -11.88 7.28
CA SER A 67 8.01 -11.10 8.22
C SER A 67 7.72 -9.70 7.71
N THR A 68 8.75 -9.01 7.21
CA THR A 68 8.63 -7.64 6.67
C THR A 68 7.72 -7.60 5.45
N ASN A 69 7.80 -8.61 4.58
CA ASN A 69 6.92 -8.72 3.41
C ASN A 69 5.47 -8.93 3.82
N ALA A 70 5.22 -9.75 4.85
CA ALA A 70 3.86 -9.94 5.38
C ALA A 70 3.28 -8.63 5.96
N GLU A 71 4.09 -7.85 6.68
CA GLU A 71 3.69 -6.52 7.16
C GLU A 71 3.41 -5.57 5.99
N LEU A 72 4.26 -5.56 4.96
CA LEU A 72 4.09 -4.72 3.78
C LEU A 72 2.80 -5.05 3.02
N ASP A 73 2.47 -6.34 2.88
CA ASP A 73 1.21 -6.76 2.27
C ASP A 73 0.00 -6.34 3.12
N SER A 74 0.10 -6.39 4.44
CA SER A 74 -0.96 -5.87 5.32
C SER A 74 -1.17 -4.36 5.14
N LEU A 75 -0.08 -3.59 5.00
CA LEU A 75 -0.13 -2.15 4.76
C LEU A 75 -0.72 -1.83 3.38
N ARG A 76 -0.44 -2.64 2.35
CA ARG A 76 -1.04 -2.51 1.03
C ARG A 76 -2.55 -2.70 1.08
N VAL A 77 -3.02 -3.71 1.81
CA VAL A 77 -4.46 -3.94 2.02
C VAL A 77 -5.10 -2.74 2.72
N LEU A 78 -4.47 -2.23 3.78
CA LEU A 78 -4.96 -1.06 4.51
C LEU A 78 -5.02 0.18 3.62
N ASN A 79 -4.00 0.41 2.80
CA ASN A 79 -3.97 1.53 1.85
C ASN A 79 -5.08 1.42 0.80
N SER A 80 -5.38 0.21 0.32
CA SER A 80 -6.50 -0.03 -0.59
C SER A 80 -7.85 0.29 0.06
N GLN A 81 -8.05 -0.14 1.31
CA GLN A 81 -9.26 0.18 2.09
C GLN A 81 -9.40 1.69 2.30
N TYR A 82 -8.31 2.36 2.68
CA TYR A 82 -8.27 3.81 2.85
C TYR A 82 -8.64 4.54 1.55
N THR A 83 -8.03 4.13 0.43
CA THR A 83 -8.29 4.72 -0.88
C THR A 83 -9.76 4.57 -1.27
N LYS A 84 -10.35 3.40 -1.03
CA LYS A 84 -11.79 3.17 -1.28
C LYS A 84 -12.66 4.10 -0.43
N LEU A 85 -12.40 4.18 0.88
CA LEU A 85 -13.16 5.03 1.78
C LEU A 85 -13.03 6.52 1.42
N TRP A 86 -11.83 6.94 1.02
CA TRP A 86 -11.60 8.29 0.53
C TRP A 86 -12.37 8.56 -0.77
N GLN A 87 -12.37 7.61 -1.71
CA GLN A 87 -13.12 7.75 -2.96
C GLN A 87 -14.63 7.84 -2.71
N ASP A 88 -15.17 6.98 -1.84
CA ASP A 88 -16.58 6.98 -1.46
C ASP A 88 -16.97 8.30 -0.80
N LEU A 89 -16.14 8.79 0.14
CA LEU A 89 -16.34 10.09 0.78
C LEU A 89 -16.29 11.23 -0.24
N ASN A 90 -15.27 11.26 -1.09
CA ASN A 90 -15.12 12.28 -2.11
C ASN A 90 -16.28 12.25 -3.10
N GLN A 91 -16.82 11.08 -3.42
CA GLN A 91 -18.01 10.94 -4.26
C GLN A 91 -19.25 11.53 -3.58
N ILE A 92 -19.45 11.29 -2.29
CA ILE A 92 -20.56 11.87 -1.51
C ILE A 92 -20.42 13.39 -1.45
N VAL A 93 -19.23 13.88 -1.12
CA VAL A 93 -18.91 15.31 -1.09
C VAL A 93 -19.20 15.94 -2.45
N ASN A 94 -18.70 15.34 -3.53
CA ASN A 94 -18.88 15.92 -4.86
C ASN A 94 -20.33 15.87 -5.36
N LYS A 95 -21.11 14.84 -5.01
CA LYS A 95 -22.52 14.74 -5.45
C LYS A 95 -23.48 15.62 -4.65
N GLN A 96 -23.19 15.81 -3.36
CA GLN A 96 -24.13 16.45 -2.45
C GLN A 96 -23.74 17.87 -2.07
N TYR A 97 -22.44 18.11 -1.90
CA TYR A 97 -21.87 19.29 -1.26
C TYR A 97 -20.89 20.07 -2.14
N SER A 98 -20.57 19.59 -3.35
CA SER A 98 -19.80 20.37 -4.30
C SER A 98 -20.57 21.66 -4.61
N GLU A 99 -19.83 22.77 -4.68
CA GLU A 99 -20.38 24.08 -5.01
C GLU A 99 -21.23 24.03 -6.28
N ASP A 100 -20.74 23.35 -7.32
CA ASP A 100 -21.46 23.18 -8.59
C ASP A 100 -22.77 22.40 -8.42
N THR A 101 -22.77 21.35 -7.60
CA THR A 101 -24.00 20.57 -7.35
C THR A 101 -25.01 21.32 -6.51
N LEU A 102 -24.57 22.08 -5.51
CA LEU A 102 -25.44 22.92 -4.69
C LEU A 102 -26.03 24.05 -5.53
N LYS A 103 -25.23 24.67 -6.39
CA LYS A 103 -25.67 25.68 -7.34
C LYS A 103 -26.69 25.11 -8.33
N SER A 104 -26.40 23.96 -8.95
CA SER A 104 -27.32 23.30 -9.88
C SER A 104 -28.64 22.89 -9.20
N LYS A 105 -28.60 22.42 -7.94
CA LYS A 105 -29.81 22.17 -7.14
C LYS A 105 -30.60 23.46 -6.89
N LEU A 106 -29.92 24.56 -6.58
CA LEU A 106 -30.57 25.87 -6.38
C LEU A 106 -31.19 26.40 -7.69
N GLU A 107 -30.52 26.23 -8.82
CA GLU A 107 -31.03 26.55 -10.17
C GLU A 107 -32.29 25.74 -10.49
N THR A 108 -32.24 24.43 -10.24
CA THR A 108 -33.39 23.53 -10.44
C THR A 108 -34.58 23.95 -9.55
N LYS A 109 -34.31 24.28 -8.28
CA LYS A 109 -35.36 24.75 -7.35
C LYS A 109 -35.94 26.10 -7.77
N THR A 110 -35.12 27.01 -8.30
CA THR A 110 -35.56 28.30 -8.82
C THR A 110 -36.47 28.10 -10.04
N SER A 111 -36.06 27.25 -10.97
CA SER A 111 -36.87 26.90 -12.14
C SER A 111 -38.18 26.21 -11.75
N TYR A 112 -38.17 25.34 -10.74
CA TYR A 112 -39.38 24.71 -10.21
C TYR A 112 -40.41 25.75 -9.74
N PHE A 113 -40.01 26.72 -8.91
CA PHE A 113 -40.93 27.76 -8.44
C PHE A 113 -41.41 28.70 -9.55
N GLU A 114 -40.60 28.91 -10.59
CA GLU A 114 -41.03 29.67 -11.77
C GLU A 114 -42.14 28.93 -12.53
N ILE A 115 -41.96 27.63 -12.78
CA ILE A 115 -42.95 26.78 -13.44
C ILE A 115 -44.22 26.67 -12.59
N GLU A 116 -44.09 26.49 -11.27
CA GLU A 116 -45.21 26.42 -10.33
C GLU A 116 -46.01 27.72 -10.31
N SER A 117 -45.34 28.87 -10.18
CA SER A 117 -45.96 30.19 -10.27
C SER A 117 -46.72 30.39 -11.58
N ASN A 118 -46.11 30.02 -12.71
CA ASN A 118 -46.73 30.13 -14.03
C ASN A 118 -47.93 29.19 -14.19
N LYS A 119 -47.86 27.99 -13.60
CA LYS A 119 -48.97 27.03 -13.58
C LYS A 119 -50.14 27.59 -12.78
N ILE A 120 -49.89 28.16 -11.61
CA ILE A 120 -50.91 28.81 -10.79
C ILE A 120 -51.55 29.98 -11.56
N GLU A 121 -50.76 30.80 -12.25
CA GLU A 121 -51.27 31.91 -13.07
C GLU A 121 -52.17 31.43 -14.22
N ASN A 122 -51.75 30.36 -14.92
CA ASN A 122 -52.57 29.76 -15.98
C ASN A 122 -53.86 29.14 -15.42
N ASP A 123 -53.81 28.52 -14.24
CA ASP A 123 -54.97 27.97 -13.56
C ASP A 123 -55.98 29.07 -13.17
N ILE A 124 -55.51 30.27 -12.77
CA ILE A 124 -56.36 31.45 -12.54
C ILE A 124 -57.03 31.90 -13.85
N ARG A 125 -56.28 31.96 -14.96
CA ARG A 125 -56.79 32.41 -16.26
C ARG A 125 -57.80 31.44 -16.88
N SER A 126 -57.69 30.15 -16.57
CA SER A 126 -58.51 29.09 -17.18
C SER A 126 -59.82 28.78 -16.44
N LYS A 127 -59.94 29.17 -15.16
CA LYS A 127 -61.13 28.90 -14.36
C LYS A 127 -62.07 30.10 -14.36
N ASP A 128 -63.29 29.90 -14.87
CA ASP A 128 -64.39 30.84 -14.67
C ASP A 128 -64.58 31.07 -13.16
N THR A 129 -64.56 32.34 -12.77
CA THR A 129 -64.60 32.87 -11.38
C THR A 129 -65.91 32.58 -10.61
N THR A 130 -66.77 31.71 -11.14
CA THR A 130 -68.16 31.51 -10.71
C THR A 130 -68.40 30.20 -9.96
N SER A 131 -67.39 29.33 -9.78
CA SER A 131 -67.55 28.07 -9.04
C SER A 131 -67.23 28.26 -7.55
N ALA A 132 -68.25 28.12 -6.70
CA ALA A 132 -68.24 28.30 -5.24
C ALA A 132 -67.32 27.34 -4.44
N LYS A 133 -66.42 26.62 -5.12
CA LYS A 133 -65.41 25.70 -4.54
C LYS A 133 -63.98 26.22 -4.69
N PHE A 134 -63.82 27.46 -5.15
CA PHE A 134 -62.53 28.07 -5.43
C PHE A 134 -62.14 29.02 -4.29
N ASN A 135 -61.28 28.57 -3.37
CA ASN A 135 -60.69 29.44 -2.37
C ASN A 135 -59.61 30.30 -3.04
N LEU A 136 -60.01 31.49 -3.48
CA LEU A 136 -59.11 32.48 -4.08
C LEU A 136 -57.95 32.82 -3.15
N ASP A 137 -58.22 32.94 -1.85
CA ASP A 137 -57.21 33.28 -0.84
C ASP A 137 -56.13 32.20 -0.72
N ASP A 138 -56.50 30.91 -0.73
CA ASP A 138 -55.53 29.81 -0.69
C ASP A 138 -54.64 29.81 -1.94
N LEU A 139 -55.22 30.11 -3.10
CA LEU A 139 -54.47 30.17 -4.35
C LEU A 139 -53.54 31.39 -4.38
N MET A 140 -54.02 32.54 -3.93
CA MET A 140 -53.23 33.78 -3.85
C MET A 140 -52.06 33.62 -2.87
N ASN A 141 -52.29 32.99 -1.71
CA ASN A 141 -51.23 32.65 -0.76
C ASN A 141 -50.20 31.72 -1.40
N ASN A 142 -50.64 30.66 -2.08
CA ASN A 142 -49.73 29.74 -2.77
C ASN A 142 -48.92 30.43 -3.88
N TYR A 143 -49.52 31.37 -4.63
CA TYR A 143 -48.82 32.14 -5.65
C TYR A 143 -47.78 33.08 -5.05
N ILE A 144 -48.16 33.83 -4.01
CA ILE A 144 -47.26 34.75 -3.30
C ILE A 144 -46.11 33.96 -2.68
N ASP A 145 -46.37 32.80 -2.09
CA ASP A 145 -45.34 31.94 -1.51
C ASP A 145 -44.38 31.42 -2.59
N ALA A 146 -44.90 30.90 -3.71
CA ALA A 146 -44.06 30.44 -4.83
C ALA A 146 -43.19 31.58 -5.40
N ARG A 147 -43.77 32.78 -5.55
CA ARG A 147 -43.07 33.93 -6.12
C ARG A 147 -42.03 34.51 -5.16
N THR A 148 -42.35 34.58 -3.87
CA THR A 148 -41.41 34.98 -2.82
C THR A 148 -40.23 34.02 -2.76
N ASN A 149 -40.47 32.72 -2.78
CA ASN A 149 -39.42 31.71 -2.81
C ASN A 149 -38.57 31.75 -4.08
N TYR A 150 -39.16 32.04 -5.25
CA TYR A 150 -38.42 32.25 -6.49
C TYR A 150 -37.44 33.43 -6.37
N HIS A 151 -37.92 34.59 -5.92
CA HIS A 151 -37.10 35.79 -5.82
C HIS A 151 -35.99 35.63 -4.78
N LEU A 152 -36.30 35.03 -3.62
CA LEU A 152 -35.30 34.71 -2.60
C LEU A 152 -34.18 33.83 -3.15
N ASN A 153 -34.51 32.74 -3.85
CA ASN A 153 -33.47 31.86 -4.43
C ASN A 153 -32.66 32.58 -5.52
N LYS A 154 -33.28 33.47 -6.29
CA LYS A 154 -32.61 34.27 -7.31
C LYS A 154 -31.62 35.27 -6.71
N GLU A 155 -31.99 35.94 -5.62
CA GLU A 155 -31.09 36.83 -4.88
C GLU A 155 -29.91 36.08 -4.25
N ILE A 156 -30.17 34.91 -3.65
CA ILE A 156 -29.12 34.01 -3.14
C ILE A 156 -28.17 33.60 -4.27
N MET A 157 -28.68 33.27 -5.46
CA MET A 157 -27.85 32.92 -6.61
C MET A 157 -26.96 34.09 -7.07
N LEU A 158 -27.53 35.29 -7.15
CA LEU A 158 -26.80 36.49 -7.56
C LEU A 158 -25.67 36.81 -6.58
N THR A 159 -25.96 36.78 -5.28
CA THR A 159 -24.95 37.01 -4.23
C THR A 159 -23.88 35.92 -4.21
N TRP A 160 -24.26 34.66 -4.40
CA TRP A 160 -23.31 33.54 -4.51
C TRP A 160 -22.34 33.74 -5.69
N ASN A 161 -22.84 34.09 -6.88
CA ASN A 161 -22.01 34.37 -8.05
C ASN A 161 -21.04 35.54 -7.80
N SER A 162 -21.49 36.60 -7.11
CA SER A 162 -20.63 37.72 -6.72
C SER A 162 -19.56 37.33 -5.70
N GLN A 163 -19.89 36.51 -4.70
CA GLN A 163 -18.92 36.02 -3.71
C GLN A 163 -17.84 35.13 -4.34
N HIS A 164 -18.21 34.30 -5.32
CA HIS A 164 -17.24 33.48 -6.04
C HIS A 164 -16.23 34.34 -6.82
N SER A 165 -16.66 35.47 -7.38
CA SER A 165 -15.76 36.42 -8.05
C SER A 165 -14.79 37.14 -7.10
N LEU A 166 -15.09 37.19 -5.80
CA LEU A 166 -14.24 37.81 -4.78
C LEU A 166 -13.18 36.87 -4.19
N LYS A 167 -13.32 35.55 -4.38
CA LYS A 167 -12.36 34.54 -3.90
C LYS A 167 -11.29 34.16 -4.93
N LYS A 168 -11.45 34.59 -6.19
CA LYS A 168 -10.44 34.47 -7.24
C LYS A 168 -9.46 35.63 -7.17
#